data_AF-A0A963U3B9-F1
#
_entry.id   AF-A0A963U3B9-F1
#
_cell.length_a   1.000
_cell.length_b   1.000
_cell.length_c   1.000
_cell.angle_alpha   90.00
_cell.angle_beta   90.00
_cell.angle_gamma   90.00
#
_symmetry.space_group_name_H-M   'P 1'
#
loop_
_entity.id
_entity.type
_entity.pdbx_description
1 polymer ?
#
loop_
_entity_poly.entity_id
_entity_poly.type
_entity_poly.pdbx_seq_one_letter_code
_entity_poly.pdbx_strand_id
1 'polypeptide(L)'
;MTDAARLAALAAISRMQKEADLARLAGAKLRCRRIEERLAALDSDLAAVRDRMPCEAAEMGQRDAYLRWSAGRRLSLDAELTGARAVMAVVEAAAARSFGRAEVLDDLTARARLARRQPRTGAD
;
A
#
# COMPACT_ATOMS: atom_id res chain seq x y z
N MET A 1 19.23 -36.02 4.40
CA MET A 1 19.32 -34.97 3.36
C MET A 1 18.25 -33.86 3.50
N THR A 2 17.43 -33.87 4.56
CA THR A 2 16.05 -33.39 4.46
C THR A 2 15.75 -32.02 5.08
N ASP A 3 16.48 -31.54 6.09
CA ASP A 3 16.03 -30.33 6.82
C ASP A 3 16.52 -29.00 6.23
N ALA A 4 17.83 -28.81 6.03
CA ALA A 4 18.31 -27.51 5.54
C ALA A 4 17.96 -27.22 4.07
N ALA A 5 17.75 -28.26 3.26
CA ALA A 5 17.27 -28.08 1.89
C ALA A 5 15.80 -27.62 1.88
N ARG A 6 14.96 -28.18 2.76
CA ARG A 6 13.58 -27.73 2.96
C ARG A 6 13.52 -26.30 3.52
N LEU A 7 14.35 -25.98 4.51
CA LEU A 7 14.46 -24.61 5.05
C LEU A 7 14.87 -23.61 3.96
N ALA A 8 15.86 -23.94 3.14
CA ALA A 8 16.29 -23.09 2.03
C ALA A 8 15.16 -22.87 0.99
N ALA A 9 14.38 -23.91 0.67
CA ALA A 9 13.23 -23.79 -0.21
C ALA A 9 12.12 -22.91 0.39
N LEU A 10 11.81 -23.09 1.68
CA LEU A 10 10.84 -22.26 2.40
C LEU A 10 11.27 -20.79 2.49
N ALA A 11 12.56 -20.54 2.71
CA ALA A 11 13.12 -19.18 2.70
C ALA A 11 12.97 -18.53 1.32
N ALA A 12 13.25 -19.28 0.23
CA ALA A 12 13.05 -18.78 -1.12
C ALA A 12 11.59 -18.41 -1.40
N ILE A 13 10.63 -19.30 -1.06
CA ILE A 13 9.20 -19.04 -1.22
C ILE A 13 8.77 -17.81 -0.40
N SER A 14 9.25 -17.69 0.84
CA SER A 14 8.89 -16.58 1.72
C SER A 14 9.44 -15.24 1.24
N ARG A 15 10.63 -15.22 0.60
CA ARG A 15 11.14 -14.01 -0.08
C ARG A 15 10.26 -13.60 -1.25
N MET A 16 9.83 -14.54 -2.09
CA MET A 16 8.90 -14.25 -3.19
C MET A 16 7.56 -13.72 -2.67
N GLN A 17 7.03 -14.30 -1.58
CA GLN A 17 5.80 -13.81 -0.94
C GLN A 17 5.98 -12.39 -0.40
N LYS A 18 7.10 -12.11 0.28
CA LYS A 18 7.45 -10.76 0.74
C LYS A 18 7.47 -9.75 -0.41
N GLU A 19 8.14 -10.07 -1.51
CA GLU A 19 8.20 -9.20 -2.69
C GLU A 19 6.82 -8.95 -3.30
N ALA A 20 6.00 -9.99 -3.43
CA ALA A 20 4.63 -9.86 -3.93
C ALA A 20 3.77 -8.97 -3.02
N ASP A 21 3.88 -9.11 -1.70
CA ASP A 21 3.12 -8.28 -0.75
C ASP A 21 3.61 -6.83 -0.72
N LEU A 22 4.91 -6.58 -0.89
CA LEU A 22 5.45 -5.23 -1.07
C LEU A 22 4.96 -4.57 -2.37
N ALA A 23 4.89 -5.32 -3.47
CA ALA A 23 4.32 -4.82 -4.73
C ALA A 23 2.83 -4.46 -4.57
N ARG A 24 2.06 -5.31 -3.87
CA ARG A 24 0.65 -5.01 -3.54
C ARG A 24 0.53 -3.76 -2.68
N LEU A 25 1.40 -3.59 -1.68
CA LEU A 25 1.42 -2.40 -0.81
C LEU A 25 1.71 -1.13 -1.62
N ALA A 26 2.70 -1.18 -2.52
CA ALA A 26 3.01 -0.07 -3.41
C ALA A 26 1.79 0.30 -4.29
N GLY A 27 1.09 -0.70 -4.84
CA GLY A 27 -0.15 -0.50 -5.60
C GLY A 27 -1.26 0.15 -4.77
N ALA A 28 -1.47 -0.31 -3.53
CA ALA A 28 -2.47 0.26 -2.62
C ALA A 28 -2.16 1.71 -2.24
N LYS A 29 -0.88 2.03 -1.98
CA LYS A 29 -0.40 3.40 -1.72
C LYS A 29 -0.61 4.30 -2.93
N LEU A 30 -0.27 3.84 -4.13
CA LEU A 30 -0.50 4.59 -5.36
C LEU A 30 -1.98 4.89 -5.59
N ARG A 31 -2.86 3.93 -5.27
CA ARG A 31 -4.32 4.15 -5.37
C ARG A 31 -4.79 5.25 -4.44
N CYS A 32 -4.38 5.23 -3.17
CA CYS A 32 -4.73 6.29 -2.21
C CYS A 32 -4.26 7.65 -2.71
N ARG A 33 -2.99 7.74 -3.12
CA ARG A 33 -2.38 8.96 -3.65
C ARG A 33 -3.14 9.53 -4.85
N ARG A 34 -3.54 8.68 -5.82
CA ARG A 34 -4.32 9.12 -6.99
C ARG A 34 -5.68 9.70 -6.62
N ILE A 35 -6.32 9.19 -5.58
CA ILE A 35 -7.60 9.72 -5.10
C ILE A 35 -7.39 11.06 -4.39
N GLU A 36 -6.33 11.16 -3.58
CA GLU A 36 -5.93 12.42 -2.92
C GLU A 36 -5.58 13.50 -3.93
N GLU A 37 -4.86 13.16 -5.02
CA GLU A 37 -4.56 14.09 -6.12
C GLU A 37 -5.85 14.57 -6.83
N ARG A 38 -6.86 13.69 -7.01
CA ARG A 38 -8.16 14.07 -7.57
C ARG A 38 -8.95 14.99 -6.64
N LEU A 39 -8.89 14.76 -5.32
CA LEU A 39 -9.49 15.65 -4.32
C LEU A 39 -8.82 17.02 -4.33
N ALA A 40 -7.48 17.06 -4.35
CA ALA A 40 -6.73 18.31 -4.41
C ALA A 40 -7.03 19.12 -5.68
N ALA A 41 -7.15 18.45 -6.84
CA ALA A 41 -7.55 19.09 -8.09
C ALA A 41 -8.97 19.68 -7.99
N LEU A 42 -9.94 18.91 -7.46
CA LEU A 42 -11.30 19.40 -7.25
C LEU A 42 -11.36 20.61 -6.31
N ASP A 43 -10.56 20.58 -5.23
CA ASP A 43 -10.48 21.69 -4.26
C ASP A 43 -9.85 22.94 -4.89
N SER A 44 -8.83 22.78 -5.73
CA SER A 44 -8.22 23.87 -6.50
C SER A 44 -9.22 24.50 -7.48
N ASP A 45 -9.96 23.68 -8.22
CA ASP A 45 -10.98 24.16 -9.17
C ASP A 45 -12.08 24.93 -8.43
N LEU A 46 -12.52 24.43 -7.26
CA LEU A 46 -13.50 25.11 -6.42
C LEU A 46 -13.03 26.47 -5.90
N ALA A 47 -11.75 26.58 -5.51
CA ALA A 47 -11.17 27.86 -5.10
C ALA A 47 -11.20 28.87 -6.27
N ALA A 48 -10.79 28.44 -7.46
CA ALA A 48 -10.80 29.29 -8.66
C ALA A 48 -12.21 29.76 -9.04
N VAL A 49 -13.24 28.92 -8.87
CA VAL A 49 -14.64 29.30 -9.11
C VAL A 49 -15.16 30.28 -8.05
N ARG A 50 -14.70 30.15 -6.80
CA ARG A 50 -15.11 31.06 -5.72
C ARG A 50 -14.54 32.46 -5.88
N ASP A 51 -13.28 32.55 -6.32
CA ASP A 51 -12.53 33.80 -6.44
C ASP A 51 -12.95 34.67 -7.64
N ARG A 52 -13.70 34.12 -8.60
CA ARG A 52 -14.27 34.91 -9.70
C ARG A 52 -15.47 35.74 -9.19
N MET A 53 -15.29 37.06 -9.12
CA MET A 53 -16.35 38.08 -8.95
C MET A 53 -16.22 39.19 -10.01
N PRO A 54 -17.33 39.86 -10.41
CA PRO A 54 -18.74 39.48 -10.25
C PRO A 54 -19.23 38.61 -11.42
N CYS A 55 -20.26 37.81 -11.16
CA CYS A 55 -20.85 36.85 -12.09
C CYS A 55 -22.23 37.35 -12.49
N GLU A 56 -22.56 37.35 -13.78
CA GLU A 56 -23.89 37.79 -14.24
C GLU A 56 -24.99 36.84 -13.74
N ALA A 57 -26.25 37.29 -13.73
CA ALA A 57 -27.36 36.47 -13.22
C ALA A 57 -27.52 35.12 -13.92
N ALA A 58 -27.18 35.05 -15.22
CA ALA A 58 -27.17 33.80 -15.99
C ALA A 58 -26.06 32.82 -15.57
N GLU A 59 -24.95 33.34 -15.03
CA GLU A 59 -23.79 32.54 -14.60
C GLU A 59 -23.94 32.05 -13.15
N MET A 60 -24.73 32.74 -12.31
CA MET A 60 -25.03 32.31 -10.94
C MET A 60 -25.67 30.92 -10.90
N GLY A 61 -26.63 30.62 -11.79
CA GLY A 61 -27.28 29.30 -11.84
C GLY A 61 -26.30 28.17 -12.22
N GLN A 62 -25.36 28.44 -13.11
CA GLN A 62 -24.32 27.48 -13.51
C GLN A 62 -23.32 27.25 -12.38
N ARG A 63 -22.94 28.31 -11.67
CA ARG A 63 -22.08 28.23 -10.48
C ARG A 63 -22.72 27.37 -9.39
N ASP A 64 -23.99 27.59 -9.07
CA ASP A 64 -24.71 26.80 -8.06
C ASP A 64 -24.82 25.32 -8.45
N ALA A 65 -25.12 25.04 -9.73
CA ALA A 65 -25.15 23.68 -10.24
C ALA A 65 -23.77 23.00 -10.12
N TYR A 66 -22.70 23.71 -10.47
CA TYR A 66 -21.33 23.22 -10.34
C TYR A 66 -20.96 22.95 -8.87
N LEU A 67 -21.28 23.86 -7.95
CA LEU A 67 -21.00 23.69 -6.52
C LEU A 67 -21.70 22.44 -5.94
N ARG A 68 -22.97 22.20 -6.31
CA ARG A 68 -23.70 20.99 -5.91
C ARG A 68 -23.07 19.73 -6.48
N TRP A 69 -22.70 19.75 -7.76
CA TRP A 69 -22.01 18.63 -8.40
C TRP A 69 -20.68 18.32 -7.71
N SER A 70 -19.86 19.35 -7.44
CA SER A 70 -18.57 19.21 -6.78
C SER A 70 -18.69 18.67 -5.36
N ALA A 71 -19.73 19.07 -4.61
CA ALA A 71 -20.01 18.51 -3.28
C ALA A 71 -20.30 16.99 -3.35
N GLY A 72 -21.16 16.57 -4.29
CA GLY A 72 -21.43 15.15 -4.51
C GLY A 72 -20.19 14.37 -4.96
N ARG A 73 -19.37 14.98 -5.83
CA ARG A 73 -18.12 14.38 -6.30
C ARG A 73 -17.11 14.21 -5.17
N ARG A 74 -16.97 15.21 -4.30
CA ARG A 74 -16.10 15.15 -3.11
C ARG A 74 -16.51 14.01 -2.18
N LEU A 75 -17.79 13.91 -1.84
CA LEU A 75 -18.33 12.82 -1.01
C LEU A 75 -18.01 11.43 -1.60
N SER A 76 -18.18 11.28 -2.91
CA SER A 76 -17.84 10.03 -3.61
C SER A 76 -16.33 9.71 -3.54
N LEU A 77 -15.46 10.71 -3.71
CA LEU A 77 -14.01 10.55 -3.63
C LEU A 77 -13.55 10.25 -2.19
N ASP A 78 -14.15 10.88 -1.18
CA ASP A 78 -13.85 10.63 0.23
C ASP A 78 -14.24 9.19 0.64
N ALA A 79 -15.39 8.70 0.16
CA ALA A 79 -15.79 7.32 0.33
C ALA A 79 -14.82 6.35 -0.38
N GLU A 80 -14.40 6.68 -1.61
CA GLU A 80 -13.40 5.90 -2.36
C GLU A 80 -12.06 5.85 -1.61
N LEU A 81 -11.60 6.99 -1.07
CA LEU A 81 -10.37 7.10 -0.31
C LEU A 81 -10.43 6.30 0.99
N THR A 82 -11.56 6.36 1.69
CA THR A 82 -11.79 5.58 2.92
C THR A 82 -11.68 4.08 2.62
N GLY A 83 -12.34 3.61 1.57
CA GLY A 83 -12.23 2.22 1.12
C GLY A 83 -10.79 1.84 0.72
N ALA A 84 -10.10 2.71 -0.01
CA ALA A 84 -8.72 2.49 -0.43
C ALA A 84 -7.76 2.42 0.78
N ARG A 85 -7.95 3.26 1.80
CA ARG A 85 -7.16 3.24 3.05
C ARG A 85 -7.41 1.97 3.86
N ALA A 86 -8.65 1.49 3.93
CA ALA A 86 -8.95 0.21 4.56
C ALA A 86 -8.21 -0.95 3.88
N VAL A 87 -8.21 -1.00 2.55
CA VAL A 87 -7.44 -1.99 1.77
C VAL A 87 -5.94 -1.84 2.04
N MET A 88 -5.42 -0.60 2.03
CA MET A 88 -4.00 -0.34 2.30
C MET A 88 -3.58 -0.87 3.66
N ALA A 89 -4.38 -0.65 4.71
CA ALA A 89 -4.08 -1.14 6.06
C ALA A 89 -4.02 -2.68 6.13
N VAL A 90 -4.94 -3.37 5.43
CA VAL A 90 -4.93 -4.84 5.34
C VAL A 90 -3.66 -5.34 4.64
N VAL A 91 -3.29 -4.71 3.52
CA VAL A 91 -2.10 -5.09 2.74
C VAL A 91 -0.82 -4.76 3.50
N GLU A 92 -0.77 -3.65 4.23
CA GLU A 92 0.36 -3.27 5.08
C GLU A 92 0.61 -4.31 6.18
N ALA A 93 -0.46 -4.74 6.86
CA ALA A 93 -0.37 -5.81 7.84
C ALA A 93 0.10 -7.14 7.23
N ALA A 94 -0.33 -7.46 6.00
CA ALA A 94 0.16 -8.64 5.28
C ALA A 94 1.64 -8.54 4.93
N ALA A 95 2.08 -7.41 4.38
CA ALA A 95 3.48 -7.16 4.05
C ALA A 95 4.39 -7.23 5.29
N ALA A 96 3.96 -6.66 6.43
CA ALA A 96 4.70 -6.74 7.68
C ALA A 96 4.87 -8.19 8.16
N ARG A 97 3.81 -9.01 8.10
CA ARG A 97 3.89 -10.44 8.45
C ARG A 97 4.82 -11.21 7.51
N SER A 98 4.73 -10.97 6.20
CA SER A 98 5.58 -11.63 5.20
C SER A 98 7.05 -11.22 5.34
N PHE A 99 7.31 -9.97 5.73
CA PHE A 99 8.64 -9.48 6.05
C PHE A 99 9.24 -10.24 7.24
N GLY A 100 8.55 -10.26 8.38
CA GLY A 100 9.03 -10.97 9.58
C GLY A 100 9.22 -12.48 9.34
N ARG A 101 8.34 -13.12 8.58
CA ARG A 101 8.49 -14.54 8.21
C ARG A 101 9.75 -14.79 7.38
N ALA A 102 10.01 -13.94 6.38
CA ALA A 102 11.18 -14.07 5.52
C ALA A 102 12.48 -13.91 6.33
N GLU A 103 12.55 -12.93 7.23
CA GLU A 103 13.71 -12.73 8.10
C GLU A 103 13.99 -13.93 9.00
N VAL A 104 12.95 -14.47 9.66
CA VAL A 104 13.08 -15.66 10.51
C VAL A 104 13.61 -16.86 9.71
N LEU A 105 13.09 -17.08 8.50
CA LEU A 105 13.53 -18.20 7.66
C LEU A 105 14.95 -18.00 7.11
N ASP A 106 15.34 -16.78 6.77
CA ASP A 106 16.70 -16.46 6.36
C ASP A 106 17.69 -16.71 7.52
N ASP A 107 17.36 -16.32 8.76
CA ASP A 107 18.18 -16.58 9.96
C ASP A 107 18.28 -18.09 10.27
N LEU A 108 17.15 -18.81 10.30
CA LEU A 108 17.14 -20.26 10.52
C LEU A 108 17.95 -21.00 9.44
N THR A 109 17.85 -20.55 8.18
CA THR A 109 18.64 -21.11 7.07
C THR A 109 20.13 -20.83 7.26
N ALA A 110 20.52 -19.63 7.71
CA ALA A 110 21.90 -19.29 8.01
C ALA A 110 22.47 -20.16 9.15
N ARG A 111 21.72 -20.30 10.26
CA ARG A 111 22.11 -21.15 11.40
C ARG A 111 22.27 -22.61 11.00
N ALA A 112 21.34 -23.16 10.22
CA ALA A 112 21.42 -24.54 9.73
C ALA A 112 22.64 -24.78 8.82
N ARG A 113 23.06 -23.77 8.05
CA ARG A 113 24.27 -23.83 7.22
C ARG A 113 25.54 -23.80 8.08
N LEU A 114 25.58 -22.95 9.11
CA LEU A 114 26.70 -22.88 10.06
C LEU A 114 26.88 -24.20 10.83
N ALA A 115 25.79 -24.78 11.33
CA ALA A 115 25.82 -26.06 12.05
C ALA A 115 26.35 -27.22 11.19
N ARG A 116 26.15 -27.18 9.86
CA ARG A 116 26.72 -28.18 8.94
C ARG A 116 28.20 -27.98 8.63
N ARG A 117 28.72 -26.75 8.82
CA ARG A 117 30.12 -26.40 8.55
C ARG A 117 31.03 -26.64 9.74
N GLN A 118 30.49 -26.68 10.96
CA GLN A 118 31.27 -27.07 12.13
C GLN A 118 31.50 -28.59 12.09
N PRO A 119 32.75 -29.08 11.95
CA PRO A 119 33.03 -30.49 12.16
C PRO A 119 32.67 -30.85 13.60
N ARG A 120 32.15 -32.07 13.81
CA ARG A 120 31.98 -32.65 15.15
C ARG A 120 33.37 -32.85 15.77
N THR A 121 33.97 -31.79 16.30
CA THR A 121 35.16 -31.89 17.15
C THR A 121 34.70 -32.27 18.54
N GLY A 122 34.90 -33.54 18.91
CA GLY A 122 34.76 -34.02 20.28
C GLY A 122 33.83 -35.23 20.42
N ALA A 123 34.41 -36.42 20.28
CA ALA A 123 34.03 -37.63 21.01
C ALA A 123 35.11 -38.70 20.76
N ASP A 124 36.27 -38.52 21.41
CA ASP A 124 37.15 -39.60 21.85
C ASP A 124 37.23 -39.51 23.38
#